data_AF-A0A2J4GAQ2-F1
#
_entry.id   AF-A0A2J4GAQ2-F1
#
_cell.length_a   1.000
_cell.length_b   1.000
_cell.length_c   1.000
_cell.angle_alpha   90.00
_cell.angle_beta   90.00
_cell.angle_gamma   90.00
#
_symmetry.space_group_name_H-M   'P 1'
#
loop_
_entity.id
_entity.type
_entity.pdbx_description
1 polymer ?
#
loop_
_entity_poly.entity_id
_entity_poly.type
_entity_poly.pdbx_seq_one_letter_code
_entity_poly.pdbx_strand_id
1 'polypeptide(L)'
;MILLKRVNRLPYLDTFLVLLRKRKGLVGFSLLLFFVTIALLADVIAPNPPSAVGLADGFAYPAWFKLFPQYRDLPENLQVTLGPHSGALSVNGKVSTESPLPNSLLLTLGGSERASGLVELKYTFYYPYAPPKRFEATIPYNITVYSSSGARARVVLSLTTQDGSTYTLYDTGYLSKNVSRVDTPARFDSRDIMFKINNGFSEYEDVGEKVFDRKGNYTLTLSVFMVNPGNSTVRVLLYPVVFRVPGLAYGVLGTDALGSDIFSNLIHGTRVSLLVGVLASVISVSIGLLVGIVAGYKGGFVDQALIFLTDTLLFIPIIPLLIAVSVYIGKSLYLMIVLIALFSWMGFARNTRALVMSLRERLFVEAARAAGAGNLYIIFRHILPLLTPVVYITLVLNIPGAVLTEAALSFLNLGDPSVPSWGRMLYNARYSGAFFKLMWWWILPPGIMLMLLSMSFVLIGQALDEVFNPKLRARR
;
A
#
# COMPACT_ATOMS: atom_id res chain seq x y z
N MET A 1 35.30 -20.38 49.94
CA MET A 1 33.85 -20.67 49.91
C MET A 1 33.00 -19.40 50.16
N ILE A 2 33.25 -18.28 49.47
CA ILE A 2 32.44 -17.03 49.58
C ILE A 2 32.18 -16.38 48.19
N LEU A 3 32.74 -16.89 47.09
CA LEU A 3 32.63 -16.26 45.75
C LEU A 3 31.54 -16.82 44.82
N LEU A 4 30.70 -17.76 45.28
CA LEU A 4 29.74 -18.49 44.40
C LEU A 4 28.26 -18.18 44.64
N LYS A 5 27.91 -17.18 45.47
CA LYS A 5 26.51 -16.96 45.90
C LYS A 5 25.79 -15.76 45.25
N ARG A 6 26.03 -15.47 43.95
CA ARG A 6 25.29 -14.43 43.22
C ARG A 6 25.02 -14.70 41.74
N VAL A 7 24.82 -15.95 41.34
CA VAL A 7 24.58 -16.33 39.92
C VAL A 7 23.15 -16.85 39.66
N ASN A 8 22.17 -16.51 40.50
CA ASN A 8 20.79 -17.01 40.36
C ASN A 8 19.70 -15.93 40.48
N ARG A 9 19.82 -14.84 39.72
CA ARG A 9 18.65 -14.07 39.29
C ARG A 9 18.75 -13.85 37.78
N LEU A 10 17.70 -14.20 37.05
CA LEU A 10 17.59 -14.09 35.60
C LEU A 10 18.02 -12.66 35.16
N PRO A 11 19.18 -12.48 34.49
CA PRO A 11 19.79 -11.16 34.26
C PRO A 11 19.00 -10.27 33.28
N TYR A 12 17.99 -10.82 32.60
CA TYR A 12 17.39 -10.22 31.41
C TYR A 12 16.59 -8.94 31.71
N LEU A 13 15.80 -8.93 32.80
CA LEU A 13 15.01 -7.75 33.19
C LEU A 13 15.89 -6.60 33.69
N ASP A 14 16.93 -6.92 34.46
CA ASP A 14 17.92 -5.94 34.90
C ASP A 14 18.70 -5.37 33.70
N THR A 15 19.00 -6.19 32.69
CA THR A 15 19.69 -5.75 31.46
C THR A 15 18.81 -4.78 30.65
N PHE A 16 17.51 -5.06 30.54
CA PHE A 16 16.56 -4.18 29.85
C PHE A 16 16.43 -2.81 30.54
N LEU A 17 16.27 -2.80 31.87
CA LEU A 17 16.20 -1.56 32.65
C LEU A 17 17.52 -0.78 32.61
N VAL A 18 18.67 -1.45 32.62
CA VAL A 18 19.99 -0.82 32.47
C VAL A 18 20.15 -0.21 31.09
N LEU A 19 19.60 -0.83 30.05
CA LEU A 19 19.65 -0.31 28.69
C LEU A 19 18.80 0.96 28.54
N LEU A 20 17.60 0.99 29.12
CA LEU A 20 16.74 2.19 29.13
C LEU A 20 17.37 3.37 29.87
N ARG A 21 18.33 3.13 30.79
CA ARG A 21 19.09 4.21 31.45
C ARG A 21 20.16 4.85 30.55
N LYS A 22 20.52 4.23 29.41
CA LYS A 22 21.48 4.79 28.46
C LYS A 22 20.76 5.67 27.44
N ARG A 23 21.27 6.89 27.20
CA ARG A 23 20.68 7.84 26.23
C ARG A 23 20.43 7.22 24.86
N LYS A 24 21.42 6.53 24.29
CA LYS A 24 21.30 5.86 22.97
C LYS A 24 20.22 4.77 22.99
N GLY A 25 20.20 3.95 24.04
CA GLY A 25 19.20 2.89 24.21
C GLY A 25 17.79 3.45 24.30
N LEU A 26 17.58 4.47 25.13
CA LEU A 26 16.28 5.14 25.26
C LEU A 26 15.78 5.71 23.94
N VAL A 27 16.62 6.42 23.19
CA VAL A 27 16.26 6.99 21.88
C VAL A 27 15.91 5.89 20.88
N GLY A 28 16.75 4.85 20.78
CA GLY A 28 16.49 3.70 19.91
C GLY A 28 15.16 3.01 20.24
N PHE A 29 14.91 2.71 21.52
CA PHE A 29 13.66 2.10 21.95
C PHE A 29 12.43 2.99 21.73
N SER A 30 12.56 4.31 21.91
CA SER A 30 11.46 5.25 21.64
C SER A 30 11.09 5.26 20.16
N LEU A 31 12.10 5.27 19.27
CA LEU A 31 11.88 5.16 17.82
C LEU A 31 11.27 3.80 17.45
N LEU A 32 11.76 2.70 18.04
CA LEU A 32 11.19 1.38 17.80
C LEU A 32 9.72 1.33 18.23
N LEU A 33 9.41 1.85 19.42
CA LEU A 33 8.05 1.89 19.94
C LEU A 33 7.13 2.70 19.03
N PHE A 34 7.61 3.83 18.48
CA PHE A 34 6.89 4.61 17.48
C PHE A 34 6.54 3.76 16.25
N PHE A 35 7.50 3.04 15.67
CA PHE A 35 7.25 2.18 14.50
C PHE A 35 6.33 0.99 14.82
N VAL A 36 6.51 0.34 15.97
CA VAL A 36 5.64 -0.76 16.39
C VAL A 36 4.21 -0.26 16.60
N THR A 37 4.04 0.93 17.17
CA THR A 37 2.72 1.54 17.36
C THR A 37 2.05 1.86 16.02
N ILE A 38 2.79 2.45 15.08
CA ILE A 38 2.31 2.68 13.71
C ILE A 38 1.91 1.37 13.05
N ALA A 39 2.75 0.34 13.16
CA ALA A 39 2.46 -0.97 12.56
C ALA A 39 1.20 -1.59 13.17
N LEU A 40 1.03 -1.58 14.49
CA LEU A 40 -0.15 -2.16 15.13
C LEU A 40 -1.42 -1.38 14.79
N LEU A 41 -1.35 -0.05 14.84
CA LEU A 41 -2.49 0.84 14.60
C LEU A 41 -2.66 1.24 13.12
N ALA A 42 -1.99 0.58 12.18
CA ALA A 42 -2.01 1.00 10.77
C ALA A 42 -3.43 1.08 10.20
N ASP A 43 -4.30 0.11 10.49
CA ASP A 43 -5.69 0.09 10.00
C ASP A 43 -6.56 1.20 10.62
N VAL A 44 -6.11 1.81 11.72
CA VAL A 44 -6.81 2.93 12.40
C VAL A 44 -6.22 4.28 11.97
N ILE A 45 -4.90 4.34 11.76
CA ILE A 45 -4.19 5.56 11.36
C ILE A 45 -4.38 5.84 9.86
N ALA A 46 -4.36 4.79 9.03
CA ALA A 46 -4.52 4.92 7.60
C ALA A 46 -6.01 5.19 7.25
N PRO A 47 -6.32 6.28 6.53
CA PRO A 47 -7.71 6.59 6.18
C PRO A 47 -8.29 5.60 5.15
N ASN A 48 -7.46 4.91 4.38
CA ASN A 48 -7.89 4.03 3.30
C ASN A 48 -7.09 2.72 3.30
N PRO A 49 -7.66 1.62 2.79
CA PRO A 49 -6.88 0.42 2.57
C PRO A 49 -5.85 0.64 1.45
N PRO A 50 -4.64 0.05 1.55
CA PRO A 50 -3.57 0.18 0.54
C PRO A 50 -3.97 -0.25 -0.87
N SER A 51 -4.97 -1.12 -1.00
CA SER A 51 -5.48 -1.62 -2.29
C SER A 51 -6.50 -0.68 -2.95
N ALA A 52 -6.97 0.36 -2.26
CA ALA A 52 -7.92 1.31 -2.83
C ALA A 52 -7.25 2.24 -3.85
N VAL A 53 -7.74 2.19 -5.08
CA VAL A 53 -7.32 3.03 -6.20
C VAL A 53 -8.42 4.01 -6.58
N GLY A 54 -8.08 5.07 -7.30
CA GLY A 54 -9.07 6.07 -7.76
C GLY A 54 -9.75 6.84 -6.63
N LEU A 55 -9.08 7.01 -5.49
CA LEU A 55 -9.55 7.83 -4.36
C LEU A 55 -9.53 9.33 -4.69
N ALA A 56 -8.61 9.75 -5.55
CA ALA A 56 -8.60 11.04 -6.23
C ALA A 56 -8.01 10.87 -7.63
N ASP A 57 -7.66 11.96 -8.32
CA ASP A 57 -6.93 11.82 -9.57
C ASP A 57 -5.50 11.30 -9.34
N GLY A 58 -4.87 10.82 -10.41
CA GLY A 58 -3.48 10.40 -10.37
C GLY A 58 -2.56 11.61 -10.13
N PHE A 59 -1.57 11.43 -9.26
CA PHE A 59 -0.60 12.47 -8.88
C PHE A 59 -1.23 13.70 -8.21
N ALA A 60 -2.30 13.52 -7.43
CA ALA A 60 -2.86 14.61 -6.64
C ALA A 60 -1.83 15.11 -5.61
N TYR A 61 -1.76 16.42 -5.44
CA TYR A 61 -0.96 17.07 -4.42
C TYR A 61 -1.51 16.76 -3.03
N PRO A 62 -0.69 16.85 -1.98
CA PRO A 62 -1.18 16.84 -0.61
C PRO A 62 -2.21 17.94 -0.39
N ALA A 63 -3.31 17.65 0.31
CA ALA A 63 -4.41 18.61 0.48
C ALA A 63 -3.95 19.93 1.14
N TRP A 64 -2.98 19.86 2.05
CA TRP A 64 -2.41 21.04 2.72
C TRP A 64 -1.62 21.96 1.79
N PHE A 65 -1.27 21.55 0.57
CA PHE A 65 -0.67 22.45 -0.43
C PHE A 65 -1.58 23.63 -0.75
N LYS A 66 -2.90 23.49 -0.61
CA LYS A 66 -3.88 24.57 -0.82
C LYS A 66 -3.71 25.77 0.12
N LEU A 67 -2.89 25.64 1.18
CA LEU A 67 -2.47 26.76 2.03
C LEU A 67 -1.61 27.77 1.26
N PHE A 68 -0.90 27.35 0.21
CA PHE A 68 -0.09 28.23 -0.62
C PHE A 68 -0.93 28.86 -1.75
N PRO A 69 -0.72 30.15 -2.06
CA PRO A 69 -1.51 30.86 -3.08
C PRO A 69 -1.57 30.13 -4.43
N GLN A 70 -0.45 29.55 -4.87
CA GLN A 70 -0.33 28.86 -6.18
C GLN A 70 -1.15 27.58 -6.30
N TYR A 71 -1.61 27.00 -5.19
CA TYR A 71 -2.37 25.74 -5.17
C TYR A 71 -3.78 25.90 -4.58
N ARG A 72 -4.15 27.11 -4.17
CA ARG A 72 -5.39 27.37 -3.43
C ARG A 72 -6.64 26.90 -4.16
N ASP A 73 -6.62 27.02 -5.47
CA ASP A 73 -7.73 26.67 -6.36
C ASP A 73 -7.69 25.22 -6.85
N LEU A 74 -6.71 24.41 -6.43
CA LEU A 74 -6.66 23.01 -6.84
C LEU A 74 -7.97 22.28 -6.52
N PRO A 75 -8.52 21.53 -7.49
CA PRO A 75 -9.78 20.84 -7.30
C PRO A 75 -9.66 19.76 -6.23
N GLU A 76 -10.64 19.74 -5.34
CA GLU A 76 -10.90 18.62 -4.44
C GLU A 76 -11.87 17.64 -5.10
N ASN A 77 -12.02 16.46 -4.49
CA ASN A 77 -13.03 15.52 -4.93
C ASN A 77 -14.42 16.16 -4.85
N LEU A 78 -15.06 16.32 -5.99
CA LEU A 78 -16.45 16.73 -6.07
C LEU A 78 -17.28 15.52 -6.47
N GLN A 79 -18.32 15.21 -5.69
CA GLN A 79 -19.28 14.18 -6.03
C GLN A 79 -20.69 14.77 -5.99
N VAL A 80 -21.42 14.57 -7.07
CA VAL A 80 -22.78 15.04 -7.26
C VAL A 80 -23.65 13.83 -7.55
N THR A 81 -24.77 13.71 -6.83
CA THR A 81 -25.71 12.60 -7.02
C THR A 81 -27.01 13.14 -7.60
N LEU A 82 -27.33 12.76 -8.84
CA LEU A 82 -28.63 13.04 -9.45
C LEU A 82 -29.59 11.93 -9.09
N GLY A 83 -30.37 12.16 -8.04
CA GLY A 83 -31.52 11.34 -7.71
C GLY A 83 -32.80 11.85 -8.37
N PRO A 84 -33.84 11.00 -8.44
CA PRO A 84 -35.18 11.38 -8.88
C PRO A 84 -35.78 12.62 -8.19
N HIS A 85 -35.37 12.85 -6.94
CA HIS A 85 -35.90 13.91 -6.09
C HIS A 85 -34.93 15.09 -5.89
N SER A 86 -33.70 15.00 -6.40
CA SER A 86 -32.70 16.07 -6.21
C SER A 86 -32.68 17.07 -7.36
N GLY A 87 -33.25 16.72 -8.52
CA GLY A 87 -33.28 17.57 -9.71
C GLY A 87 -34.69 18.04 -10.09
N ALA A 88 -34.74 19.02 -11.00
CA ALA A 88 -35.98 19.43 -11.65
C ALA A 88 -36.40 18.35 -12.67
N LEU A 89 -37.50 17.66 -12.37
CA LEU A 89 -38.10 16.66 -13.25
C LEU A 89 -39.07 17.34 -14.22
N SER A 90 -38.84 17.15 -15.52
CA SER A 90 -39.74 17.55 -16.59
C SER A 90 -40.21 16.30 -17.32
N VAL A 91 -41.53 16.13 -17.45
CA VAL A 91 -42.16 15.01 -18.14
C VAL A 91 -42.95 15.56 -19.32
N ASN A 92 -42.62 15.12 -20.53
CA ASN A 92 -43.32 15.48 -21.75
C ASN A 92 -43.86 14.21 -22.44
N GLY A 93 -45.15 14.19 -22.79
CA GLY A 93 -45.86 13.04 -23.34
C GLY A 93 -46.63 12.22 -22.29
N LYS A 94 -47.25 11.12 -22.73
CA LYS A 94 -48.11 10.24 -21.90
C LYS A 94 -47.28 9.25 -21.04
N VAL A 95 -46.26 9.73 -20.32
CA VAL A 95 -45.42 8.89 -19.45
C VAL A 95 -45.91 8.99 -18.01
N SER A 96 -46.18 7.86 -17.36
CA SER A 96 -46.43 7.84 -15.91
C SER A 96 -45.11 7.70 -15.14
N THR A 97 -45.02 8.39 -14.02
CA THR A 97 -43.86 8.36 -13.12
C THR A 97 -44.27 7.83 -11.75
N GLU A 98 -43.55 6.83 -11.26
CA GLU A 98 -43.77 6.22 -9.95
C GLU A 98 -42.41 6.04 -9.25
N SER A 99 -42.40 5.97 -7.92
CA SER A 99 -41.18 5.71 -7.14
C SER A 99 -41.37 4.42 -6.33
N PRO A 100 -41.14 3.24 -6.95
CA PRO A 100 -41.42 1.95 -6.31
C PRO A 100 -40.43 1.60 -5.18
N LEU A 101 -39.23 2.20 -5.20
CA LEU A 101 -38.19 2.07 -4.18
C LEU A 101 -37.66 3.45 -3.80
N PRO A 102 -37.09 3.62 -2.59
CA PRO A 102 -36.41 4.85 -2.19
C PRO A 102 -35.34 5.25 -3.22
N ASN A 103 -35.32 6.53 -3.61
CA ASN A 103 -34.37 7.09 -4.58
C ASN A 103 -34.40 6.43 -5.97
N SER A 104 -35.51 5.82 -6.37
CA SER A 104 -35.72 5.33 -7.74
C SER A 104 -36.89 6.01 -8.44
N LEU A 105 -36.83 6.05 -9.77
CA LEU A 105 -37.89 6.58 -10.62
C LEU A 105 -38.23 5.56 -11.69
N LEU A 106 -39.43 4.98 -11.58
CA LEU A 106 -40.02 4.13 -12.60
C LEU A 106 -40.79 5.02 -13.57
N LEU A 107 -40.36 4.98 -14.83
CA LEU A 107 -41.02 5.61 -15.95
C LEU A 107 -41.76 4.53 -16.73
N THR A 108 -43.05 4.69 -16.96
CA THR A 108 -43.85 3.74 -17.74
C THR A 108 -44.52 4.45 -18.91
N LEU A 109 -44.33 3.90 -20.10
CA LEU A 109 -45.04 4.29 -21.32
C LEU A 109 -45.70 3.04 -21.90
N GLY A 110 -47.01 2.89 -21.69
CA GLY A 110 -47.81 1.77 -22.17
C GLY A 110 -49.11 2.23 -22.81
N GLY A 111 -49.75 1.33 -23.56
CA GLY A 111 -51.04 1.58 -24.20
C GLY A 111 -51.16 0.97 -25.59
N SER A 112 -52.37 1.01 -26.13
CA SER A 112 -52.71 0.51 -27.47
C SER A 112 -52.32 1.49 -28.59
N GLU A 113 -52.29 2.78 -28.30
CA GLU A 113 -51.95 3.84 -29.24
C GLU A 113 -50.43 4.08 -29.35
N ARG A 114 -50.01 4.62 -30.48
CA ARG A 114 -48.65 5.11 -30.68
C ARG A 114 -48.40 6.36 -29.84
N ALA A 115 -47.36 6.32 -29.01
CA ALA A 115 -46.98 7.42 -28.13
C ALA A 115 -45.45 7.54 -28.02
N SER A 116 -44.98 8.75 -27.76
CA SER A 116 -43.60 9.02 -27.38
C SER A 116 -43.57 9.87 -26.12
N GLY A 117 -42.52 9.71 -25.33
CA GLY A 117 -42.30 10.49 -24.13
C GLY A 117 -40.84 10.88 -23.97
N LEU A 118 -40.62 12.06 -23.42
CA LEU A 118 -39.31 12.55 -23.00
C LEU A 118 -39.41 12.92 -21.52
N VAL A 119 -38.53 12.32 -20.73
CA VAL A 119 -38.37 12.66 -19.32
C VAL A 119 -36.98 13.25 -19.13
N GLU A 120 -36.88 14.44 -18.58
CA GLU A 120 -35.61 15.10 -18.27
C GLU A 120 -35.49 15.33 -16.76
N LEU A 121 -34.36 14.92 -16.20
CA LEU A 121 -33.94 15.24 -14.84
C LEU A 121 -32.75 16.19 -14.92
N LYS A 122 -32.95 17.45 -14.54
CA LYS A 122 -31.92 18.49 -14.56
C LYS A 122 -31.40 18.77 -13.16
N TYR A 123 -30.09 18.77 -13.00
CA TYR A 123 -29.42 19.08 -11.74
C TYR A 123 -28.27 20.06 -11.98
N THR A 124 -28.34 21.23 -11.37
CA THR A 124 -27.30 22.26 -11.47
C THR A 124 -26.44 22.24 -10.21
N PHE A 125 -25.11 22.24 -10.40
CA PHE A 125 -24.13 22.32 -9.31
C PHE A 125 -23.09 23.38 -9.61
N TYR A 126 -22.53 23.98 -8.55
CA TYR A 126 -21.46 24.95 -8.67
C TYR A 126 -20.08 24.28 -8.57
N TYR A 127 -19.19 24.60 -9.50
CA TYR A 127 -17.79 24.16 -9.53
C TYR A 127 -16.88 25.34 -9.15
N PRO A 128 -16.29 25.36 -7.94
CA PRO A 128 -15.53 26.50 -7.42
C PRO A 128 -14.02 26.45 -7.70
N TYR A 129 -13.52 25.43 -8.39
CA TYR A 129 -12.09 25.11 -8.47
C TYR A 129 -11.46 25.50 -9.81
N ALA A 130 -10.12 25.45 -9.89
CA ALA A 130 -9.41 25.43 -11.16
C ALA A 130 -9.77 24.16 -11.95
N PRO A 131 -9.58 24.16 -13.29
CA PRO A 131 -10.00 23.06 -14.13
C PRO A 131 -9.40 21.71 -13.68
N PRO A 132 -10.21 20.63 -13.61
CA PRO A 132 -9.74 19.28 -13.33
C PRO A 132 -9.19 18.64 -14.61
N LYS A 133 -8.48 17.51 -14.50
CA LYS A 133 -8.04 16.78 -15.70
C LYS A 133 -9.14 15.90 -16.30
N ARG A 134 -9.93 15.29 -15.43
CA ARG A 134 -11.00 14.35 -15.82
C ARG A 134 -12.20 14.41 -14.90
N PHE A 135 -13.27 13.80 -15.35
CA PHE A 135 -14.49 13.57 -14.60
C PHE A 135 -15.13 12.26 -15.06
N GLU A 136 -15.96 11.67 -14.22
CA GLU A 136 -16.54 10.35 -14.41
C GLU A 136 -18.00 10.31 -13.93
N ALA A 137 -18.77 9.35 -14.45
CA ALA A 137 -20.14 9.13 -14.04
C ALA A 137 -20.49 7.65 -13.96
N THR A 138 -21.34 7.30 -13.00
CA THR A 138 -21.92 5.97 -12.84
C THR A 138 -23.44 6.07 -12.98
N ILE A 139 -24.00 5.35 -13.95
CA ILE A 139 -25.37 5.51 -14.42
C ILE A 139 -26.10 4.16 -14.28
N PRO A 140 -26.75 3.90 -13.13
CA PRO A 140 -27.55 2.71 -12.92
C PRO A 140 -28.98 2.90 -13.47
N TYR A 141 -29.42 1.98 -14.33
CA TYR A 141 -30.76 1.98 -14.90
C TYR A 141 -31.21 0.57 -15.29
N ASN A 142 -32.51 0.36 -15.47
CA ASN A 142 -33.08 -0.87 -16.00
C ASN A 142 -34.16 -0.54 -17.03
N ILE A 143 -34.03 -1.07 -18.24
CA ILE A 143 -35.01 -0.94 -19.32
C ILE A 143 -35.69 -2.29 -19.50
N THR A 144 -37.01 -2.31 -19.40
CA THR A 144 -37.83 -3.49 -19.69
C THR A 144 -38.85 -3.15 -20.76
N VAL A 145 -38.91 -3.98 -21.80
CA VAL A 145 -39.80 -3.83 -22.95
C VAL A 145 -40.73 -5.03 -22.97
N TYR A 146 -42.03 -4.77 -22.88
CA TYR A 146 -43.09 -5.76 -22.95
C TYR A 146 -43.79 -5.63 -24.32
N SER A 147 -43.88 -6.73 -25.07
CA SER A 147 -44.35 -6.83 -26.47
C SER A 147 -43.34 -6.35 -27.53
N SER A 148 -43.36 -6.98 -28.72
CA SER A 148 -42.17 -7.26 -29.53
C SER A 148 -42.07 -6.55 -30.89
N SER A 149 -42.77 -5.45 -31.15
CA SER A 149 -42.58 -4.71 -32.41
C SER A 149 -42.35 -3.23 -32.15
N GLY A 150 -41.08 -2.79 -32.19
CA GLY A 150 -40.68 -1.36 -32.30
C GLY A 150 -40.65 -0.53 -31.01
N ALA A 151 -41.09 -1.07 -29.88
CA ALA A 151 -41.01 -0.41 -28.58
C ALA A 151 -39.54 -0.25 -28.15
N ARG A 152 -39.15 0.95 -27.74
CA ARG A 152 -37.73 1.27 -27.47
C ARG A 152 -37.55 2.42 -26.49
N ALA A 153 -36.44 2.40 -25.75
CA ALA A 153 -36.01 3.48 -24.89
C ALA A 153 -34.55 3.86 -25.17
N ARG A 154 -34.20 5.14 -24.93
CA ARG A 154 -32.84 5.67 -25.00
C ARG A 154 -32.58 6.49 -23.75
N VAL A 155 -31.47 6.23 -23.07
CA VAL A 155 -31.03 6.98 -21.89
C VAL A 155 -29.80 7.78 -22.29
N VAL A 156 -29.83 9.09 -22.06
CA VAL A 156 -28.77 10.02 -22.39
C VAL A 156 -28.40 10.83 -21.16
N LEU A 157 -27.11 10.90 -20.83
CA LEU A 157 -26.58 11.82 -19.84
C LEU A 157 -25.78 12.90 -20.57
N SER A 158 -26.12 14.16 -20.35
CA SER A 158 -25.40 15.30 -20.87
C SER A 158 -24.98 16.27 -19.77
N LEU A 159 -23.93 17.04 -20.05
CA LEU A 159 -23.42 18.10 -19.21
C LEU A 159 -23.44 19.41 -20.00
N THR A 160 -24.17 20.39 -19.51
CA THR A 160 -24.25 21.73 -20.08
C THR A 160 -23.41 22.69 -19.25
N THR A 161 -22.51 23.40 -19.91
CA THR A 161 -21.65 24.43 -19.29
C THR A 161 -22.38 25.76 -19.18
N GLN A 162 -21.79 26.73 -18.46
CA GLN A 162 -22.36 28.06 -18.33
C GLN A 162 -22.54 28.79 -19.67
N ASP A 163 -21.70 28.49 -20.65
CA ASP A 163 -21.70 29.12 -21.96
C ASP A 163 -22.78 28.52 -22.89
N GLY A 164 -23.52 27.53 -22.41
CA GLY A 164 -24.56 26.82 -23.18
C GLY A 164 -24.04 25.62 -23.98
N SER A 165 -22.73 25.41 -24.06
CA SER A 165 -22.14 24.21 -24.67
C SER A 165 -22.61 22.96 -23.94
N THR A 166 -23.11 21.97 -24.69
CA THR A 166 -23.62 20.72 -24.14
C THR A 166 -22.81 19.53 -24.64
N TYR A 167 -22.28 18.76 -23.71
CA TYR A 167 -21.48 17.57 -23.98
C TYR A 167 -22.27 16.32 -23.66
N THR A 168 -22.36 15.38 -24.60
CA THR A 168 -23.03 14.10 -24.36
C THR A 168 -22.03 13.16 -23.70
N LEU A 169 -22.26 12.87 -22.41
CA LEU A 169 -21.38 12.03 -21.60
C LEU A 169 -21.65 10.55 -21.85
N TYR A 170 -22.92 10.18 -21.96
CA TYR A 170 -23.34 8.81 -22.17
C TYR A 170 -24.61 8.76 -22.99
N ASP A 171 -24.69 7.80 -23.90
CA ASP A 171 -25.84 7.57 -24.75
C ASP A 171 -25.97 6.08 -25.07
N THR A 172 -27.09 5.47 -24.68
CA THR A 172 -27.34 4.05 -24.94
C THR A 172 -27.66 3.76 -26.40
N GLY A 173 -28.00 4.78 -27.19
CA GLY A 173 -28.81 4.60 -28.39
C GLY A 173 -30.21 4.06 -28.04
N TYR A 174 -31.05 3.85 -29.06
CA TYR A 174 -32.35 3.22 -28.82
C TYR A 174 -32.21 1.72 -28.59
N LEU A 175 -32.66 1.27 -27.43
CA LEU A 175 -32.70 -0.13 -27.02
C LEU A 175 -34.13 -0.64 -27.09
N SER A 176 -34.34 -1.72 -27.85
CA SER A 176 -35.64 -2.41 -28.01
C SER A 176 -35.68 -3.76 -27.29
N LYS A 177 -34.75 -3.99 -26.35
CA LYS A 177 -34.62 -5.23 -25.58
C LYS A 177 -34.46 -4.93 -24.10
N ASN A 178 -34.70 -5.93 -23.26
CA ASN A 178 -34.46 -5.83 -21.83
C ASN A 178 -32.97 -5.65 -21.54
N VAL A 179 -32.63 -4.61 -20.78
CA VAL A 179 -31.25 -4.29 -20.38
C VAL A 179 -31.26 -3.82 -18.93
N SER A 180 -30.56 -4.56 -18.07
CA SER A 180 -30.31 -4.13 -16.69
C SER A 180 -28.86 -3.66 -16.53
N ARG A 181 -28.70 -2.48 -15.96
CA ARG A 181 -27.43 -1.86 -15.52
C ARG A 181 -27.49 -1.52 -14.03
N VAL A 182 -28.19 -2.33 -13.23
CA VAL A 182 -28.28 -2.11 -11.78
C VAL A 182 -27.08 -2.75 -11.08
N ASP A 183 -26.83 -4.04 -11.33
CA ASP A 183 -25.70 -4.77 -10.72
C ASP A 183 -24.36 -4.45 -11.40
N THR A 184 -24.41 -4.08 -12.69
CA THR A 184 -23.26 -3.60 -13.46
C THR A 184 -23.58 -2.25 -14.10
N PRO A 185 -23.54 -1.16 -13.33
CA PRO A 185 -23.84 0.18 -13.82
C PRO A 185 -23.01 0.57 -15.02
N ALA A 186 -23.62 1.35 -15.93
CA ALA A 186 -22.87 1.98 -17.00
C ALA A 186 -21.89 2.98 -16.37
N ARG A 187 -20.62 2.89 -16.76
CA ARG A 187 -19.58 3.80 -16.31
C ARG A 187 -19.11 4.65 -17.48
N PHE A 188 -18.86 5.91 -17.19
CA PHE A 188 -18.32 6.89 -18.10
C PHE A 188 -17.08 7.51 -17.45
N ASP A 189 -15.99 7.64 -18.21
CA ASP A 189 -14.80 8.40 -17.83
C ASP A 189 -14.47 9.34 -18.99
N SER A 190 -14.20 10.61 -18.72
CA SER A 190 -13.91 11.60 -19.76
C SER A 190 -12.63 11.30 -20.56
N ARG A 191 -11.81 10.34 -20.11
CA ARG A 191 -10.64 9.84 -20.86
C ARG A 191 -11.01 8.84 -21.95
N ASP A 192 -12.24 8.36 -21.98
CA ASP A 192 -12.69 7.34 -22.93
C ASP A 192 -12.67 7.88 -24.37
N ILE A 193 -12.06 7.13 -25.29
CA ILE A 193 -11.76 7.62 -26.65
C ILE A 193 -13.05 7.92 -27.40
N MET A 194 -14.07 7.06 -27.22
CA MET A 194 -15.35 7.23 -27.91
C MET A 194 -16.06 8.52 -27.49
N PHE A 195 -15.95 8.91 -26.21
CA PHE A 195 -16.47 10.18 -25.73
C PHE A 195 -15.75 11.36 -26.36
N LYS A 196 -14.41 11.31 -26.44
CA LYS A 196 -13.61 12.36 -27.07
C LYS A 196 -14.03 12.57 -28.52
N ILE A 197 -14.11 11.50 -29.31
CA ILE A 197 -14.53 11.53 -30.72
C ILE A 197 -15.94 12.11 -30.87
N ASN A 198 -16.91 11.61 -30.08
CA ASN A 198 -18.31 12.04 -30.18
C ASN A 198 -18.52 13.53 -29.84
N ASN A 199 -17.62 14.11 -29.06
CA ASN A 199 -17.70 15.51 -28.65
C ASN A 199 -16.62 16.39 -29.32
N GLY A 200 -15.92 15.88 -30.32
CA GLY A 200 -14.96 16.64 -31.14
C GLY A 200 -13.63 16.97 -30.44
N PHE A 201 -13.27 16.25 -29.38
CA PHE A 201 -11.99 16.40 -28.69
C PHE A 201 -10.90 15.55 -29.35
N SER A 202 -9.65 16.01 -29.26
CA SER A 202 -8.48 15.23 -29.66
C SER A 202 -8.15 14.15 -28.62
N GLU A 203 -7.56 13.04 -29.06
CA GLU A 203 -7.21 11.89 -28.20
C GLU A 203 -6.29 12.27 -27.03
N TYR A 204 -5.45 13.30 -27.22
CA TYR A 204 -4.46 13.75 -26.25
C TYR A 204 -4.92 14.90 -25.36
N GLU A 205 -6.13 15.42 -25.56
CA GLU A 205 -6.64 16.53 -24.76
C GLU A 205 -7.15 16.08 -23.39
N ASP A 206 -6.82 16.85 -22.36
CA ASP A 206 -7.41 16.73 -21.02
C ASP A 206 -8.80 17.37 -21.03
N VAL A 207 -9.83 16.55 -21.25
CA VAL A 207 -11.21 17.04 -21.47
C VAL A 207 -11.77 17.78 -20.26
N GLY A 208 -11.33 17.43 -19.05
CA GLY A 208 -11.71 18.17 -17.85
C GLY A 208 -11.33 19.65 -17.95
N GLU A 209 -10.17 19.97 -18.51
CA GLU A 209 -9.69 21.35 -18.65
C GLU A 209 -10.49 22.15 -19.67
N LYS A 210 -11.01 21.47 -20.70
CA LYS A 210 -11.84 22.10 -21.74
C LYS A 210 -13.28 22.31 -21.31
N VAL A 211 -13.84 21.34 -20.58
CA VAL A 211 -15.24 21.37 -20.14
C VAL A 211 -15.42 22.27 -18.92
N PHE A 212 -14.47 22.23 -17.96
CA PHE A 212 -14.49 23.03 -16.74
C PHE A 212 -13.48 24.18 -16.83
N ASP A 213 -13.52 24.93 -17.93
CA ASP A 213 -12.59 26.03 -18.24
C ASP A 213 -12.68 27.23 -17.27
N ARG A 214 -13.81 27.38 -16.58
CA ARG A 214 -14.08 28.46 -15.63
C ARG A 214 -14.87 27.99 -14.40
N LYS A 215 -14.77 28.75 -13.31
CA LYS A 215 -15.57 28.52 -12.11
C LYS A 215 -17.03 28.89 -12.39
N GLY A 216 -17.97 28.02 -12.04
CA GLY A 216 -19.33 28.23 -12.51
C GLY A 216 -20.36 27.15 -12.21
N ASN A 217 -21.61 27.41 -12.60
CA ASN A 217 -22.72 26.48 -12.54
C ASN A 217 -22.73 25.56 -13.76
N TYR A 218 -22.74 24.27 -13.51
CA TYR A 218 -22.82 23.23 -14.53
C TYR A 218 -24.11 22.45 -14.34
N THR A 219 -24.78 22.09 -15.44
CA THR A 219 -26.07 21.39 -15.38
C THR A 219 -25.92 20.00 -15.98
N LEU A 220 -26.12 18.98 -15.14
CA LEU A 220 -26.26 17.60 -15.59
C LEU A 220 -27.71 17.35 -15.96
N THR A 221 -27.93 16.81 -17.15
CA THR A 221 -29.27 16.46 -17.64
C THR A 221 -29.31 14.98 -17.97
N LEU A 222 -30.17 14.24 -17.30
CA LEU A 222 -30.49 12.86 -17.64
C LEU A 222 -31.81 12.85 -18.43
N SER A 223 -31.72 12.52 -19.72
CA SER A 223 -32.86 12.48 -20.64
C SER A 223 -33.20 11.03 -20.99
N VAL A 224 -34.46 10.65 -20.79
CA VAL A 224 -35.01 9.35 -21.17
C VAL A 224 -36.04 9.53 -22.26
N PHE A 225 -35.72 9.02 -23.45
CA PHE A 225 -36.62 8.98 -24.59
C PHE A 225 -37.29 7.62 -24.62
N MET A 226 -38.63 7.58 -24.64
CA MET A 226 -39.41 6.36 -24.76
C MET A 226 -40.33 6.45 -25.97
N VAL A 227 -40.40 5.35 -26.72
CA VAL A 227 -41.28 5.23 -27.89
C VAL A 227 -42.07 3.94 -27.76
N ASN A 228 -43.39 4.07 -27.78
CA ASN A 228 -44.34 2.97 -27.86
C ASN A 228 -45.06 3.05 -29.22
N PRO A 229 -44.86 2.09 -30.14
CA PRO A 229 -45.54 2.08 -31.43
C PRO A 229 -47.00 1.59 -31.37
N GLY A 230 -47.46 1.09 -30.22
CA GLY A 230 -48.80 0.55 -30.00
C GLY A 230 -48.75 -0.88 -29.41
N ASN A 231 -49.77 -1.23 -28.64
CA ASN A 231 -49.94 -2.54 -27.97
C ASN A 231 -48.67 -3.06 -27.27
N SER A 232 -47.88 -2.15 -26.71
CA SER A 232 -46.61 -2.45 -26.05
C SER A 232 -46.49 -1.64 -24.76
N THR A 233 -45.55 -2.01 -23.91
CA THR A 233 -45.22 -1.23 -22.71
C THR A 233 -43.71 -1.17 -22.55
N VAL A 234 -43.19 0.04 -22.39
CA VAL A 234 -41.78 0.28 -22.08
C VAL A 234 -41.72 0.81 -20.65
N ARG A 235 -40.89 0.19 -19.82
CA ARG A 235 -40.58 0.68 -18.48
C ARG A 235 -39.10 0.96 -18.34
N VAL A 236 -38.76 2.12 -17.80
CA VAL A 236 -37.39 2.52 -17.49
C VAL A 236 -37.33 2.84 -16.00
N LEU A 237 -36.60 2.02 -15.25
CA LEU A 237 -36.32 2.25 -13.84
C LEU A 237 -34.96 2.94 -13.71
N LEU A 238 -34.94 4.14 -13.17
CA LEU A 238 -33.74 4.93 -12.92
C LEU A 238 -33.36 4.86 -11.45
N TYR A 239 -32.05 4.83 -11.20
CA TYR A 239 -31.44 4.94 -9.88
C TYR A 239 -30.53 6.19 -9.86
N PRO A 240 -30.04 6.61 -8.68
CA PRO A 240 -29.25 7.83 -8.59
C PRO A 240 -27.97 7.75 -9.41
N VAL A 241 -27.79 8.71 -10.31
CA VAL A 241 -26.56 8.84 -11.11
C VAL A 241 -25.51 9.52 -10.25
N VAL A 242 -24.35 8.90 -10.13
CA VAL A 242 -23.21 9.49 -9.39
C VAL A 242 -22.25 10.10 -10.41
N PHE A 243 -22.14 11.42 -10.40
CA PHE A 243 -21.14 12.16 -11.14
C PHE A 243 -20.00 12.56 -10.21
N ARG A 244 -18.76 12.38 -10.65
CA ARG A 244 -17.59 12.66 -9.83
C ARG A 244 -16.52 13.36 -10.64
N VAL A 245 -15.92 14.38 -10.02
CA VAL A 245 -14.69 15.02 -10.50
C VAL A 245 -13.59 14.64 -9.52
N PRO A 246 -12.67 13.73 -9.89
CA PRO A 246 -11.52 13.41 -9.06
C PRO A 246 -10.66 14.66 -8.82
N GLY A 247 -10.30 14.90 -7.56
CA GLY A 247 -9.52 16.05 -7.15
C GLY A 247 -8.04 15.93 -7.50
N LEU A 248 -7.38 17.07 -7.67
CA LEU A 248 -5.92 17.22 -7.78
C LEU A 248 -5.27 17.58 -6.44
N ALA A 249 -6.05 17.72 -5.36
CA ALA A 249 -5.57 17.85 -4.00
C ALA A 249 -6.27 16.81 -3.11
N TYR A 250 -5.48 15.98 -2.40
CA TYR A 250 -6.01 14.87 -1.61
C TYR A 250 -5.09 14.49 -0.44
N GLY A 251 -5.68 14.12 0.69
CA GLY A 251 -4.98 13.47 1.80
C GLY A 251 -3.77 14.23 2.38
N VAL A 252 -3.00 13.53 3.21
CA VAL A 252 -1.82 14.10 3.90
C VAL A 252 -0.59 14.13 2.98
N LEU A 253 -0.43 13.12 2.12
CA LEU A 253 0.70 12.98 1.20
C LEU A 253 0.27 12.91 -0.27
N GLY A 254 -0.96 13.26 -0.61
CA GLY A 254 -1.42 13.18 -2.00
C GLY A 254 -1.70 11.75 -2.45
N THR A 255 -1.79 11.56 -3.76
CA THR A 255 -2.03 10.25 -4.39
C THR A 255 -0.92 9.83 -5.32
N ASP A 256 -0.81 8.51 -5.51
CA ASP A 256 0.04 7.92 -6.53
C ASP A 256 -0.55 8.08 -7.94
N ALA A 257 0.10 7.47 -8.95
CA ALA A 257 -0.34 7.55 -10.34
C ALA A 257 -1.72 6.93 -10.61
N LEU A 258 -2.18 6.00 -9.77
CA LEU A 258 -3.48 5.33 -9.88
C LEU A 258 -4.55 6.02 -9.01
N GLY A 259 -4.20 7.11 -8.32
CA GLY A 259 -5.11 7.79 -7.40
C GLY A 259 -5.24 7.09 -6.05
N SER A 260 -4.29 6.23 -5.66
CA SER A 260 -4.23 5.59 -4.34
C SER A 260 -3.57 6.51 -3.31
N ASP A 261 -3.96 6.42 -2.04
CA ASP A 261 -3.42 7.28 -0.98
C ASP A 261 -1.97 6.90 -0.60
N ILE A 262 -1.03 7.85 -0.80
CA ILE A 262 0.38 7.65 -0.47
C ILE A 262 0.59 7.50 1.04
N PHE A 263 -0.18 8.20 1.86
CA PHE A 263 -0.05 8.15 3.30
C PHE A 263 -0.44 6.78 3.87
N SER A 264 -1.59 6.25 3.45
CA SER A 264 -2.02 4.88 3.81
C SER A 264 -0.96 3.84 3.44
N ASN A 265 -0.37 3.94 2.24
CA ASN A 265 0.72 3.06 1.82
C ASN A 265 1.97 3.18 2.71
N LEU A 266 2.33 4.40 3.15
CA LEU A 266 3.47 4.64 4.04
C LEU A 266 3.30 3.96 5.39
N ILE A 267 2.11 4.11 5.99
CA ILE A 267 1.78 3.57 7.31
C ILE A 267 1.78 2.04 7.28
N HIS A 268 1.10 1.43 6.30
CA HIS A 268 1.09 -0.04 6.14
C HIS A 268 2.47 -0.60 5.79
N GLY A 269 3.31 0.16 5.07
CA GLY A 269 4.70 -0.19 4.78
C GLY A 269 5.54 -0.51 6.02
N THR A 270 5.22 0.12 7.16
CA THR A 270 5.89 -0.13 8.43
C THR A 270 5.78 -1.59 8.88
N ARG A 271 4.63 -2.23 8.68
CA ARG A 271 4.40 -3.64 9.04
C ARG A 271 5.34 -4.55 8.26
N VAL A 272 5.44 -4.31 6.95
CA VAL A 272 6.24 -5.13 6.04
C VAL A 272 7.72 -5.01 6.38
N SER A 273 8.23 -3.79 6.55
CA SER A 273 9.65 -3.58 6.89
C SER A 273 10.02 -4.17 8.25
N LEU A 274 9.18 -4.01 9.29
CA LEU A 274 9.43 -4.66 10.59
C LEU A 274 9.43 -6.18 10.50
N LEU A 275 8.43 -6.75 9.82
CA LEU A 275 8.28 -8.20 9.67
C LEU A 275 9.49 -8.80 8.94
N VAL A 276 9.89 -8.22 7.81
CA VAL A 276 11.03 -8.70 7.03
C VAL A 276 12.31 -8.61 7.83
N GLY A 277 12.57 -7.44 8.42
CA GLY A 277 13.78 -7.20 9.19
C GLY A 277 13.94 -8.18 10.35
N VAL A 278 12.90 -8.33 11.17
CA VAL A 278 12.92 -9.20 12.36
C VAL A 278 13.01 -10.68 11.98
N LEU A 279 12.17 -11.17 11.07
CA LEU A 279 12.17 -12.59 10.72
C LEU A 279 13.45 -13.00 10.02
N ALA A 280 13.93 -12.20 9.07
CA ALA A 280 15.18 -12.51 8.37
C ALA A 280 16.37 -12.53 9.33
N SER A 281 16.43 -11.57 10.27
CA SER A 281 17.48 -11.53 11.29
C SER A 281 17.43 -12.75 12.23
N VAL A 282 16.25 -13.09 12.76
CA VAL A 282 16.09 -14.23 13.67
C VAL A 282 16.53 -15.53 12.99
N ILE A 283 16.01 -15.81 11.79
CA ILE A 283 16.35 -17.04 11.05
C ILE A 283 17.86 -17.07 10.75
N SER A 284 18.40 -15.97 10.24
CA SER A 284 19.81 -15.86 9.88
C SER A 284 20.75 -16.08 11.08
N VAL A 285 20.48 -15.41 12.20
CA VAL A 285 21.29 -15.55 13.42
C VAL A 285 21.16 -16.95 14.01
N SER A 286 19.95 -17.55 13.99
CA SER A 286 19.77 -18.93 14.43
C SER A 286 20.60 -19.91 13.60
N ILE A 287 20.58 -19.81 12.27
CA ILE A 287 21.41 -20.65 11.39
C ILE A 287 22.89 -20.42 11.70
N GLY A 288 23.33 -19.16 11.76
CA GLY A 288 24.73 -18.84 11.99
C GLY A 288 25.24 -19.29 13.36
N LEU A 289 24.41 -19.18 14.39
CA LEU A 289 24.71 -19.66 15.74
C LEU A 289 24.90 -21.18 15.76
N LEU A 290 23.99 -21.93 15.14
CA LEU A 290 24.05 -23.38 15.06
C LEU A 290 25.30 -23.84 14.30
N VAL A 291 25.53 -23.29 13.10
CA VAL A 291 26.70 -23.66 12.29
C VAL A 291 28.00 -23.29 13.00
N GLY A 292 28.08 -22.08 13.58
CA GLY A 292 29.26 -21.61 14.30
C GLY A 292 29.60 -22.45 15.54
N ILE A 293 28.59 -22.81 16.34
CA ILE A 293 28.78 -23.69 17.51
C ILE A 293 29.24 -25.08 17.08
N VAL A 294 28.58 -25.68 16.09
CA VAL A 294 28.92 -27.04 15.64
C VAL A 294 30.34 -27.09 15.07
N ALA A 295 30.68 -26.13 14.20
CA ALA A 295 32.00 -26.03 13.59
C ALA A 295 33.09 -25.79 14.66
N GLY A 296 32.90 -24.78 15.52
CA GLY A 296 33.90 -24.41 16.52
C GLY A 296 34.07 -25.44 17.65
N TYR A 297 32.99 -26.13 18.05
CA TYR A 297 33.05 -27.09 19.15
C TYR A 297 33.62 -28.43 18.69
N LYS A 298 33.09 -29.02 17.61
CA LYS A 298 33.51 -30.36 17.14
C LYS A 298 34.92 -30.35 16.54
N GLY A 299 35.30 -29.30 15.81
CA GLY A 299 36.61 -29.25 15.12
C GLY A 299 36.75 -30.31 14.01
N GLY A 300 37.99 -30.52 13.57
CA GLY A 300 38.34 -31.56 12.60
C GLY A 300 37.64 -31.41 11.24
N PHE A 301 37.20 -32.52 10.66
CA PHE A 301 36.56 -32.54 9.34
C PHE A 301 35.22 -31.80 9.30
N VAL A 302 34.40 -31.89 10.37
CA VAL A 302 33.10 -31.20 10.43
C VAL A 302 33.27 -29.69 10.35
N ASP A 303 34.28 -29.17 11.04
CA ASP A 303 34.64 -27.76 11.00
C ASP A 303 35.08 -27.33 9.59
N GLN A 304 36.02 -28.07 9.00
CA GLN A 304 36.52 -27.81 7.65
C GLN A 304 35.40 -27.80 6.61
N ALA A 305 34.48 -28.77 6.65
CA ALA A 305 33.36 -28.86 5.71
C ALA A 305 32.36 -27.69 5.88
N LEU A 306 31.99 -27.36 7.12
CA LEU A 306 31.03 -26.26 7.38
C LEU A 306 31.61 -24.89 7.03
N ILE A 307 32.89 -24.65 7.34
CA ILE A 307 33.54 -23.39 6.99
C ILE A 307 33.83 -23.30 5.50
N PHE A 308 34.21 -24.40 4.85
CA PHE A 308 34.32 -24.44 3.40
C PHE A 308 32.98 -24.05 2.74
N LEU A 309 31.86 -24.62 3.18
CA LEU A 309 30.54 -24.25 2.67
C LEU A 309 30.22 -22.76 2.93
N THR A 310 30.47 -22.29 4.16
CA THR A 310 30.21 -20.91 4.56
C THR A 310 31.03 -19.91 3.72
N ASP A 311 32.33 -20.15 3.57
CA ASP A 311 33.22 -19.30 2.79
C ASP A 311 32.89 -19.38 1.30
N THR A 312 32.50 -20.55 0.77
CA THR A 312 32.04 -20.69 -0.63
C THR A 312 30.82 -19.82 -0.91
N LEU A 313 29.83 -19.84 -0.01
CA LEU A 313 28.61 -19.06 -0.18
C LEU A 313 28.86 -17.54 -0.06
N LEU A 314 29.88 -17.09 0.68
CA LEU A 314 30.24 -15.68 0.79
C LEU A 314 30.76 -15.07 -0.51
N PHE A 315 31.29 -15.89 -1.43
CA PHE A 315 31.70 -15.43 -2.75
C PHE A 315 30.53 -15.19 -3.70
N ILE A 316 29.32 -15.66 -3.36
CA ILE A 316 28.14 -15.49 -4.19
C ILE A 316 27.60 -14.05 -4.02
N PRO A 317 27.45 -13.28 -5.11
CA PRO A 317 26.87 -11.95 -5.02
C PRO A 317 25.37 -12.06 -4.74
N ILE A 318 25.00 -11.72 -3.50
CA ILE A 318 23.64 -11.93 -2.96
C ILE A 318 22.59 -11.22 -3.82
N ILE A 319 22.77 -9.93 -4.14
CA ILE A 319 21.76 -9.16 -4.90
C ILE A 319 21.49 -9.80 -6.27
N PRO A 320 22.50 -10.07 -7.15
CA PRO A 320 22.29 -10.81 -8.39
C PRO A 320 21.58 -12.16 -8.22
N LEU A 321 21.92 -12.93 -7.19
CA LEU A 321 21.26 -14.20 -6.90
C LEU A 321 19.78 -13.99 -6.55
N LEU A 322 19.48 -13.05 -5.66
CA LEU A 322 18.10 -12.72 -5.25
C LEU A 322 17.27 -12.25 -6.46
N ILE A 323 17.89 -11.50 -7.37
CA ILE A 323 17.28 -11.09 -8.64
C ILE A 323 16.94 -12.33 -9.48
N ALA A 324 17.92 -13.20 -9.74
CA ALA A 324 17.72 -14.40 -10.54
C ALA A 324 16.59 -15.28 -9.97
N VAL A 325 16.63 -15.58 -8.67
CA VAL A 325 15.63 -16.42 -8.01
C VAL A 325 14.23 -15.81 -8.08
N SER A 326 14.10 -14.49 -7.86
CA SER A 326 12.80 -13.80 -7.91
C SER A 326 12.20 -13.79 -9.31
N VAL A 327 13.02 -13.80 -10.37
CA VAL A 327 12.55 -13.87 -11.75
C VAL A 327 12.03 -15.27 -12.10
N TYR A 328 12.70 -16.33 -11.65
CA TYR A 328 12.31 -17.71 -11.97
C TYR A 328 11.17 -18.27 -11.10
N ILE A 329 11.20 -18.02 -9.79
CA ILE A 329 10.21 -18.57 -8.84
C ILE A 329 8.99 -17.66 -8.72
N GLY A 330 9.17 -16.35 -8.86
CA GLY A 330 8.14 -15.33 -8.71
C GLY A 330 8.38 -14.40 -7.53
N LYS A 331 7.43 -13.48 -7.32
CA LYS A 331 7.53 -12.40 -6.34
C LYS A 331 6.66 -12.71 -5.13
N SER A 332 7.29 -12.93 -3.98
CA SER A 332 6.60 -13.22 -2.72
C SER A 332 7.37 -12.65 -1.55
N LEU A 333 6.65 -12.02 -0.61
CA LEU A 333 7.26 -11.48 0.60
C LEU A 333 7.99 -12.56 1.42
N TYR A 334 7.38 -13.74 1.54
CA TYR A 334 7.96 -14.86 2.28
C TYR A 334 9.21 -15.43 1.61
N LEU A 335 9.21 -15.51 0.27
CA LEU A 335 10.39 -15.91 -0.50
C LEU A 335 11.56 -14.95 -0.23
N MET A 336 11.31 -13.64 -0.23
CA MET A 336 12.35 -12.65 0.09
C MET A 336 12.91 -12.84 1.50
N ILE A 337 12.06 -13.03 2.51
CA ILE A 337 12.49 -13.25 3.90
C ILE A 337 13.41 -14.48 3.99
N VAL A 338 12.99 -15.60 3.39
CA VAL A 338 13.77 -16.85 3.40
C VAL A 338 15.11 -16.65 2.70
N LEU A 339 15.13 -16.03 1.53
CA LEU A 339 16.37 -15.84 0.80
C LEU A 339 17.32 -14.87 1.51
N ILE A 340 16.83 -13.72 2.01
CA ILE A 340 17.65 -12.80 2.79
C ILE A 340 18.24 -13.51 4.01
N ALA A 341 17.44 -14.32 4.73
CA ALA A 341 17.93 -15.08 5.88
C ALA A 341 18.99 -16.12 5.51
N LEU A 342 18.74 -16.89 4.44
CA LEU A 342 19.62 -17.95 3.93
C LEU A 342 20.98 -17.42 3.48
N PHE A 343 21.07 -16.16 3.09
CA PHE A 343 22.32 -15.54 2.64
C PHE A 343 22.91 -14.51 3.61
N SER A 344 22.35 -14.32 4.81
CA SER A 344 22.88 -13.36 5.79
C SER A 344 23.65 -13.99 6.96
N TRP A 345 23.63 -15.32 7.10
CA TRP A 345 24.10 -16.00 8.33
C TRP A 345 25.62 -16.26 8.36
N MET A 346 26.26 -16.28 7.20
CA MET A 346 27.63 -16.78 7.01
C MET A 346 28.68 -16.02 7.82
N GLY A 347 28.65 -14.68 7.77
CA GLY A 347 29.58 -13.85 8.54
C GLY A 347 29.44 -14.07 10.05
N PHE A 348 28.21 -14.23 10.53
CA PHE A 348 27.95 -14.51 11.94
C PHE A 348 28.39 -15.92 12.36
N ALA A 349 28.21 -16.94 11.50
CA ALA A 349 28.73 -18.29 11.76
C ALA A 349 30.25 -18.30 11.93
N ARG A 350 30.98 -17.60 11.07
CA ARG A 350 32.44 -17.50 11.14
C ARG A 350 32.91 -16.82 12.44
N ASN A 351 32.26 -15.72 12.83
CA ASN A 351 32.55 -15.04 14.10
C ASN A 351 32.24 -15.92 15.32
N THR A 352 31.08 -16.58 15.29
CA THR A 352 30.66 -17.49 16.37
C THR A 352 31.61 -18.67 16.51
N ARG A 353 32.03 -19.27 15.39
CA ARG A 353 33.04 -20.34 15.39
C ARG A 353 34.31 -19.93 16.10
N ALA A 354 34.88 -18.77 15.74
CA ALA A 354 36.13 -18.30 16.33
C ALA A 354 36.01 -18.13 17.86
N LEU A 355 34.88 -17.58 18.31
CA LEU A 355 34.58 -17.46 19.74
C LEU A 355 34.44 -18.83 20.42
N VAL A 356 33.72 -19.76 19.79
CA VAL A 356 33.52 -21.12 20.32
C VAL A 356 34.82 -21.89 20.42
N MET A 357 35.71 -21.80 19.42
CA MET A 357 37.04 -22.42 19.46
C MET A 357 37.83 -21.91 20.67
N SER A 358 37.86 -20.59 20.88
CA SER A 358 38.52 -20.00 22.05
C SER A 358 37.88 -20.41 23.37
N LEU A 359 36.55 -20.49 23.45
CA LEU A 359 35.83 -20.91 24.66
C LEU A 359 36.05 -22.39 24.99
N ARG A 360 36.14 -23.24 23.96
CA ARG A 360 36.36 -24.69 24.11
C ARG A 360 37.69 -25.02 24.77
N GLU A 361 38.71 -24.19 24.58
CA GLU A 361 40.07 -24.35 25.12
C GLU A 361 40.23 -23.77 26.53
N ARG A 362 39.15 -23.27 27.17
CA ARG A 362 39.23 -22.74 28.53
C ARG A 362 39.16 -23.84 29.60
N LEU A 363 39.91 -23.64 30.70
CA LEU A 363 40.00 -24.55 31.84
C LEU A 363 38.65 -25.03 32.41
N PHE A 364 37.61 -24.19 32.40
CA PHE A 364 36.29 -24.62 32.91
C PHE A 364 35.62 -25.67 32.01
N VAL A 365 35.90 -25.66 30.70
CA VAL A 365 35.40 -26.68 29.76
C VAL A 365 36.15 -27.98 29.98
N GLU A 366 37.47 -27.92 30.15
CA GLU A 366 38.30 -29.09 30.47
C GLU A 366 37.87 -29.73 31.80
N ALA A 367 37.66 -28.92 32.84
CA ALA A 367 37.17 -29.38 34.13
C ALA A 367 35.79 -30.02 34.03
N ALA A 368 34.86 -29.43 33.25
CA ALA A 368 33.55 -30.01 33.02
C ALA A 368 33.63 -31.37 32.29
N ARG A 369 34.52 -31.51 31.30
CA ARG A 369 34.77 -32.79 30.62
C ARG A 369 35.37 -33.84 31.56
N ALA A 370 36.35 -33.45 32.38
CA ALA A 370 36.95 -34.35 33.37
C ALA A 370 35.92 -34.82 34.41
N ALA A 371 34.92 -34.00 34.72
CA ALA A 371 33.78 -34.37 35.56
C ALA A 371 32.71 -35.23 34.84
N GLY A 372 32.94 -35.65 33.60
CA GLY A 372 32.05 -36.53 32.83
C GLY A 372 30.89 -35.81 32.12
N ALA A 373 30.92 -34.48 32.00
CA ALA A 373 29.85 -33.76 31.33
C ALA A 373 29.82 -34.03 29.81
N GLY A 374 28.64 -34.36 29.29
CA GLY A 374 28.43 -34.57 27.85
C GLY A 374 28.57 -33.28 27.02
N ASN A 375 28.85 -33.44 25.71
CA ASN A 375 29.05 -32.31 24.79
C ASN A 375 27.86 -31.35 24.73
N LEU A 376 26.63 -31.87 24.65
CA LEU A 376 25.42 -31.04 24.64
C LEU A 376 25.26 -30.25 25.95
N TYR A 377 25.55 -30.89 27.08
CA TYR A 377 25.52 -30.22 28.37
C TYR A 377 26.52 -29.04 28.39
N ILE A 378 27.75 -29.25 27.94
CA ILE A 378 28.77 -28.19 27.89
C ILE A 378 28.33 -27.05 26.97
N ILE A 379 27.80 -27.37 25.79
CA ILE A 379 27.32 -26.38 24.83
C ILE A 379 26.21 -25.52 25.45
N PHE A 380 25.13 -26.13 25.95
CA PHE A 380 23.97 -25.38 26.44
C PHE A 380 24.21 -24.71 27.81
N ARG A 381 25.02 -25.33 28.68
CA ARG A 381 25.22 -24.83 30.05
C ARG A 381 26.39 -23.86 30.18
N HIS A 382 27.42 -23.97 29.33
CA HIS A 382 28.64 -23.17 29.46
C HIS A 382 28.90 -22.29 28.24
N ILE A 383 28.84 -22.82 27.02
CA ILE A 383 29.24 -22.07 25.81
C ILE A 383 28.14 -21.09 25.38
N LEU A 384 26.92 -21.59 25.18
CA LEU A 384 25.80 -20.81 24.67
C LEU A 384 25.48 -19.58 25.55
N PRO A 385 25.44 -19.69 26.91
CA PRO A 385 25.24 -18.53 27.77
C PRO A 385 26.29 -17.43 27.58
N LEU A 386 27.55 -17.80 27.33
CA LEU A 386 28.65 -16.86 27.08
C LEU A 386 28.55 -16.17 25.72
N LEU A 387 27.88 -16.79 24.74
CA LEU A 387 27.64 -16.20 23.43
C LEU A 387 26.41 -15.27 23.40
N THR A 388 25.53 -15.34 24.40
CA THR A 388 24.28 -14.57 24.41
C THR A 388 24.44 -13.06 24.15
N PRO A 389 25.48 -12.37 24.67
CA PRO A 389 25.64 -10.94 24.36
C PRO A 389 25.85 -10.68 22.87
N VAL A 390 26.72 -11.46 22.23
CA VAL A 390 27.04 -11.33 20.81
C VAL A 390 25.81 -11.67 19.96
N VAL A 391 25.08 -12.72 20.33
CA VAL A 391 23.83 -13.11 19.67
C VAL A 391 22.80 -11.97 19.68
N TYR A 392 22.56 -11.35 20.84
CA TYR A 392 21.57 -10.26 20.93
C TYR A 392 21.98 -9.02 20.13
N ILE A 393 23.26 -8.64 20.20
CA ILE A 393 23.78 -7.50 19.43
C ILE A 393 23.64 -7.79 17.93
N THR A 394 24.03 -8.97 17.45
CA THR A 394 23.90 -9.33 16.03
C THR A 394 22.44 -9.43 15.58
N LEU A 395 21.54 -9.99 16.39
CA LEU A 395 20.10 -10.01 16.09
C LEU A 395 19.58 -8.61 15.79
N VAL A 396 19.95 -7.63 16.60
CA VAL A 396 19.49 -6.25 16.42
C VAL A 396 20.16 -5.59 15.22
N LEU A 397 21.47 -5.77 15.04
CA LEU A 397 22.23 -5.12 13.97
C LEU A 397 22.01 -5.70 12.57
N ASN A 398 21.52 -6.94 12.46
CA ASN A 398 21.18 -7.54 11.17
C ASN A 398 19.86 -7.00 10.58
N ILE A 399 18.95 -6.50 11.43
CA ILE A 399 17.63 -6.03 11.01
C ILE A 399 17.71 -4.91 9.95
N PRO A 400 18.49 -3.81 10.14
CA PRO A 400 18.66 -2.77 9.12
C PRO A 400 19.10 -3.30 7.77
N GLY A 401 20.07 -4.23 7.74
CA GLY A 401 20.58 -4.82 6.51
C GLY A 401 19.51 -5.60 5.75
N ALA A 402 18.70 -6.39 6.47
CA ALA A 402 17.58 -7.11 5.88
C ALA A 402 16.50 -6.17 5.32
N VAL A 403 16.13 -5.12 6.07
CA VAL A 403 15.16 -4.11 5.62
C VAL A 403 15.64 -3.39 4.37
N LEU A 404 16.90 -2.96 4.34
CA LEU A 404 17.47 -2.28 3.17
C LEU A 404 17.58 -3.21 1.96
N THR A 405 17.86 -4.49 2.16
CA THR A 405 17.93 -5.49 1.08
C THR A 405 16.55 -5.71 0.46
N GLU A 406 15.50 -5.87 1.27
CA GLU A 406 14.12 -5.93 0.76
C GLU A 406 13.74 -4.65 0.03
N ALA A 407 14.01 -3.48 0.63
CA ALA A 407 13.69 -2.21 0.01
C ALA A 407 14.38 -2.04 -1.35
N ALA A 408 15.65 -2.46 -1.47
CA ALA A 408 16.40 -2.44 -2.72
C ALA A 408 15.79 -3.38 -3.78
N LEU A 409 15.42 -4.61 -3.42
CA LEU A 409 14.80 -5.55 -4.36
C LEU A 409 13.40 -5.09 -4.78
N SER A 410 12.60 -4.58 -3.85
CA SER A 410 11.29 -4.01 -4.10
C SER A 410 11.38 -2.77 -5.00
N PHE A 411 12.42 -1.94 -4.81
CA PHE A 411 12.73 -0.82 -5.70
C PHE A 411 13.09 -1.28 -7.13
N LEU A 412 13.74 -2.43 -7.27
CA LEU A 412 14.03 -3.09 -8.55
C LEU A 412 12.84 -3.86 -9.14
N ASN A 413 11.62 -3.69 -8.60
CA ASN A 413 10.41 -4.39 -9.02
C ASN A 413 10.41 -5.90 -8.76
N LEU A 414 11.20 -6.40 -7.81
CA LEU A 414 11.26 -7.82 -7.48
C LEU A 414 10.47 -8.17 -6.23
N GLY A 415 10.06 -7.14 -5.47
CA GLY A 415 9.16 -7.23 -4.34
C GLY A 415 7.78 -7.76 -4.69
N ASP A 416 7.11 -8.29 -3.68
CA ASP A 416 5.72 -8.72 -3.79
C ASP A 416 4.81 -7.51 -4.11
N PRO A 417 4.10 -7.53 -5.26
CA PRO A 417 3.29 -6.39 -5.69
C PRO A 417 1.99 -6.23 -4.90
N SER A 418 1.59 -7.25 -4.12
CA SER A 418 0.33 -7.27 -3.37
C SER A 418 0.42 -6.57 -2.01
N VAL A 419 1.64 -6.32 -1.53
CA VAL A 419 1.89 -5.72 -0.21
C VAL A 419 2.52 -4.33 -0.35
N PRO A 420 2.04 -3.33 0.40
CA PRO A 420 2.69 -2.03 0.43
C PRO A 420 4.00 -2.14 1.24
N SER A 421 5.15 -1.97 0.58
CA SER A 421 6.46 -1.80 1.25
C SER A 421 7.07 -0.46 0.88
N TRP A 422 7.97 0.07 1.71
CA TRP A 422 8.63 1.35 1.40
C TRP A 422 9.50 1.27 0.14
N GLY A 423 10.12 0.11 -0.14
CA GLY A 423 10.80 -0.13 -1.41
C GLY A 423 9.84 -0.12 -2.60
N ARG A 424 8.64 -0.70 -2.44
CA ARG A 424 7.59 -0.70 -3.48
C ARG A 424 7.07 0.71 -3.76
N MET A 425 6.90 1.54 -2.71
CA MET A 425 6.51 2.94 -2.87
C MET A 425 7.54 3.72 -3.70
N LEU A 426 8.83 3.52 -3.43
CA LEU A 426 9.91 4.15 -4.20
C LEU A 426 9.96 3.65 -5.64
N TYR A 427 9.70 2.35 -5.88
CA TYR A 427 9.55 1.81 -7.24
C TYR A 427 8.42 2.50 -7.98
N ASN A 428 7.22 2.57 -7.40
CA ASN A 428 6.06 3.19 -8.02
C ASN A 428 6.33 4.68 -8.31
N ALA A 429 6.93 5.41 -7.37
CA ALA A 429 7.33 6.80 -7.58
C ALA A 429 8.31 6.96 -8.76
N ARG A 430 9.32 6.08 -8.87
CA ARG A 430 10.27 6.09 -10.01
C ARG A 430 9.58 5.75 -11.32
N TYR A 431 8.85 4.64 -11.35
CA TYR A 431 8.21 4.10 -12.55
C TYR A 431 7.17 5.06 -13.12
N SER A 432 6.41 5.74 -12.25
CA SER A 432 5.39 6.72 -12.64
C SER A 432 5.95 8.12 -12.94
N GLY A 433 7.27 8.31 -12.87
CA GLY A 433 7.91 9.60 -13.18
C GLY A 433 7.81 10.67 -12.08
N ALA A 434 7.44 10.30 -10.85
CA ALA A 434 7.35 11.23 -9.72
C ALA A 434 8.71 11.86 -9.36
N PHE A 435 9.81 11.18 -9.68
CA PHE A 435 11.18 11.68 -9.52
C PHE A 435 11.44 12.89 -10.43
N PHE A 436 11.02 12.83 -11.70
CA PHE A 436 11.16 13.94 -12.65
C PHE A 436 10.21 15.10 -12.30
N LYS A 437 9.03 14.79 -11.74
CA LYS A 437 8.06 15.78 -11.26
C LYS A 437 8.42 16.40 -9.90
N LEU A 438 9.53 16.01 -9.30
CA LEU A 438 9.98 16.47 -7.97
C LEU A 438 8.90 16.32 -6.86
N MET A 439 8.12 15.24 -6.91
CA MET A 439 7.08 14.95 -5.91
C MET A 439 7.70 14.40 -4.62
N TRP A 440 8.40 15.28 -3.91
CA TRP A 440 9.20 14.94 -2.73
C TRP A 440 8.36 14.31 -1.61
N TRP A 441 7.07 14.63 -1.51
CA TRP A 441 6.14 14.04 -0.54
C TRP A 441 5.84 12.56 -0.80
N TRP A 442 6.09 12.05 -2.01
CA TRP A 442 6.00 10.61 -2.31
C TRP A 442 7.36 9.91 -2.06
N ILE A 443 8.47 10.62 -2.30
CA ILE A 443 9.83 10.04 -2.34
C ILE A 443 10.52 10.09 -0.97
N LEU A 444 10.53 11.25 -0.31
CA LEU A 444 11.28 11.43 0.93
C LEU A 444 10.69 10.66 2.11
N PRO A 445 9.37 10.61 2.33
CA PRO A 445 8.81 9.91 3.48
C PRO A 445 9.23 8.43 3.61
N PRO A 446 9.12 7.56 2.58
CA PRO A 446 9.59 6.18 2.71
C PRO A 446 11.10 6.09 2.99
N GLY A 447 11.92 6.98 2.41
CA GLY A 447 13.35 7.05 2.70
C GLY A 447 13.67 7.44 4.14
N ILE A 448 12.97 8.45 4.68
CA ILE A 448 13.12 8.88 6.07
C ILE A 448 12.68 7.76 7.03
N MET A 449 11.59 7.05 6.71
CA MET A 449 11.12 5.93 7.53
C MET A 449 12.13 4.78 7.55
N LEU A 450 12.72 4.43 6.40
CA LEU A 450 13.84 3.46 6.33
C LEU A 450 15.03 3.88 7.19
N MET A 451 15.43 5.15 7.11
CA MET A 451 16.54 5.70 7.89
C MET A 451 16.26 5.64 9.39
N LEU A 452 15.12 6.15 9.84
CA LEU A 452 14.75 6.20 11.26
C LEU A 452 14.56 4.79 11.85
N LEU A 453 13.98 3.87 11.09
CA LEU A 453 13.84 2.47 11.51
C LEU A 453 15.21 1.81 11.66
N SER A 454 16.09 2.01 10.68
CA SER A 454 17.46 1.48 10.74
C SER A 454 18.25 2.06 11.91
N MET A 455 18.14 3.38 12.12
CA MET A 455 18.79 4.09 13.22
C MET A 455 18.31 3.59 14.59
N SER A 456 17.02 3.31 14.73
CA SER A 456 16.43 2.72 15.94
C SER A 456 17.17 1.44 16.35
N PHE A 457 17.26 0.46 15.45
CA PHE A 457 17.96 -0.80 15.73
C PHE A 457 19.46 -0.61 15.94
N VAL A 458 20.14 0.23 15.16
CA VAL A 458 21.57 0.52 15.35
C VAL A 458 21.85 1.09 16.75
N LEU A 459 21.03 2.05 17.21
CA LEU A 459 21.18 2.65 18.54
C LEU A 459 20.94 1.63 19.66
N ILE A 460 19.96 0.73 19.49
CA ILE A 460 19.71 -0.37 20.43
C ILE A 460 20.91 -1.32 20.46
N GLY A 461 21.46 -1.70 19.29
CA GLY A 461 22.61 -2.58 19.19
C GLY A 461 23.87 -2.01 19.86
N GLN A 462 24.14 -0.71 19.65
CA GLN A 462 25.23 -0.01 20.34
C GLN A 462 25.02 0.05 21.86
N ALA A 463 23.79 0.29 22.31
CA ALA A 463 23.49 0.31 23.74
C ALA A 463 23.64 -1.08 24.38
N LEU A 464 23.24 -2.15 23.67
CA LEU A 464 23.47 -3.53 24.10
C LEU A 464 24.97 -3.82 24.26
N ASP A 465 25.78 -3.42 23.26
CA ASP A 465 27.24 -3.60 23.31
C ASP A 465 27.89 -2.86 24.51
N GLU A 466 27.48 -1.62 24.78
CA GLU A 466 27.94 -0.86 25.96
C GLU A 466 27.54 -1.52 27.29
N VAL A 467 26.39 -2.20 27.36
CA VAL A 467 25.91 -2.85 28.57
C VAL A 467 26.66 -4.15 28.83
N PHE A 468 26.91 -4.92 27.79
CA PHE A 468 27.56 -6.23 27.87
C PHE A 468 29.09 -6.19 27.87
N ASN A 469 29.71 -5.12 27.37
CA ASN A 469 31.17 -4.98 27.36
C ASN A 469 31.69 -4.24 28.61
N PRO A 470 32.30 -4.94 29.59
CA PRO A 470 32.80 -4.32 30.81
C PRO A 470 33.96 -3.34 30.58
N LYS A 471 34.72 -3.48 29.48
CA LYS A 471 35.85 -2.58 29.16
C LYS A 471 35.38 -1.18 28.74
N LEU A 472 34.18 -1.05 28.18
CA LEU A 472 33.60 0.25 27.82
C LEU A 472 33.05 1.02 29.03
N ARG A 473 32.78 0.35 30.17
CA ARG A 473 32.39 1.01 31.42
C ARG A 473 33.55 1.70 32.14
N ALA A 474 34.80 1.26 31.94
CA ALA A 474 35.96 1.74 32.67
C ALA A 474 36.65 2.99 32.06
N ARG A 475 36.21 3.45 30.88
CA ARG A 475 36.78 4.60 30.15
C ARG A 475 35.95 5.89 30.23
N ARG A 476 34.89 5.90 31.03
CA ARG A 476 34.10 7.08 31.43
C ARG A 476 34.08 7.15 32.94
#